data_AF-A0A969CLG2-F1
#
_entry.id   AF-A0A969CLG2-F1
#
_cell.length_a   1.000
_cell.length_b   1.000
_cell.length_c   1.000
_cell.angle_alpha   90.00
_cell.angle_beta   90.00
_cell.angle_gamma   90.00
#
_symmetry.space_group_name_H-M   'P 1'
#
loop_
_entity.id
_entity.type
_entity.pdbx_description
1 polymer ?
#
loop_
_entity_poly.entity_id
_entity_poly.type
_entity_poly.pdbx_seq_one_letter_code
_entity_poly.pdbx_strand_id
1 'polypeptide(L)'
;MSINRYQIRLSLFILTSIVVNLFTTTSLKAQAQVNPPGSDIQRGVPPTPTIPTPEKLPPPEDLLPSPPATTPTPTTPEVVPSEFSAEKIKVERFVVLGSTVFDKKKFAEVTKDFTNKPITFTELLQAANAITQLYFDAGYVSSGAFIPGNQTFKVEGSIVKIMVVEGKLETIQVRGTRRLNPNYVRSRLAIATGKPLNQNKLVEALQLLQLNPLIKNISA
;
A
#
# COMPACT_ATOMS: atom_id res chain seq x y z
N MET A 1 -60.12 2.99 -17.82
CA MET A 1 -60.08 2.04 -16.69
C MET A 1 -60.59 0.70 -17.22
N SER A 2 -59.68 -0.17 -17.66
CA SER A 2 -60.00 -1.54 -18.06
C SER A 2 -58.77 -2.40 -17.76
N ILE A 3 -58.96 -3.38 -16.90
CA ILE A 3 -57.93 -4.20 -16.27
C ILE A 3 -57.79 -5.46 -17.11
N ASN A 4 -56.69 -5.58 -17.85
CA ASN A 4 -56.37 -6.81 -18.56
C ASN A 4 -55.75 -7.82 -17.59
N ARG A 5 -56.53 -8.83 -17.23
CA ARG A 5 -56.11 -10.01 -16.47
C ARG A 5 -55.56 -11.05 -17.43
N TYR A 6 -54.31 -11.45 -17.27
CA TYR A 6 -53.77 -12.64 -17.92
C TYR A 6 -53.67 -13.78 -16.91
N GLN A 7 -54.38 -14.86 -17.24
CA GLN A 7 -54.45 -16.12 -16.52
C GLN A 7 -53.28 -17.04 -16.89
N ILE A 8 -52.91 -17.82 -15.89
CA ILE A 8 -51.96 -18.93 -15.79
C ILE A 8 -52.04 -19.93 -16.95
N ARG A 9 -50.89 -20.43 -17.42
CA ARG A 9 -50.75 -21.82 -17.90
C ARG A 9 -49.55 -22.50 -17.27
N LEU A 10 -49.87 -23.35 -16.31
CA LEU A 10 -49.05 -24.39 -15.70
C LEU A 10 -48.74 -25.45 -16.78
N SER A 11 -47.47 -25.72 -17.04
CA SER A 11 -47.07 -26.85 -17.90
C SER A 11 -46.21 -27.81 -17.09
N LEU A 12 -46.81 -28.96 -16.79
CA LEU A 12 -46.20 -30.14 -16.18
C LEU A 12 -45.53 -30.94 -17.29
N PHE A 13 -44.21 -31.12 -17.24
CA PHE A 13 -43.50 -32.12 -18.04
C PHE A 13 -42.66 -32.99 -17.10
N ILE A 14 -43.15 -34.21 -16.87
CA ILE A 14 -42.37 -35.33 -16.36
C ILE A 14 -41.97 -36.13 -17.59
N LEU A 15 -40.67 -36.34 -17.83
CA LEU A 15 -40.18 -37.63 -18.32
C LEU A 15 -38.68 -37.81 -18.03
N THR A 16 -38.44 -38.84 -17.24
CA THR A 16 -37.25 -39.66 -17.03
C THR A 16 -36.17 -39.67 -18.13
N SER A 17 -34.90 -39.54 -17.74
CA SER A 17 -33.85 -40.51 -18.11
C SER A 17 -32.56 -40.30 -17.30
N ILE A 18 -32.18 -41.37 -16.62
CA ILE A 18 -30.95 -41.56 -15.86
C ILE A 18 -29.83 -41.83 -16.86
N VAL A 19 -28.75 -41.05 -16.81
CA VAL A 19 -27.45 -41.44 -17.39
C VAL A 19 -26.39 -41.23 -16.33
N VAL A 20 -26.01 -42.34 -15.72
CA VAL A 20 -24.85 -42.50 -14.84
C VAL A 20 -23.60 -42.35 -15.69
N ASN A 21 -22.82 -41.29 -15.48
CA ASN A 21 -21.47 -41.20 -16.03
C ASN A 21 -20.46 -41.58 -14.93
N LEU A 22 -19.80 -42.70 -15.18
CA LEU A 22 -18.76 -43.31 -14.37
C LEU A 22 -17.54 -42.39 -14.25
N PHE A 23 -17.16 -42.10 -13.01
CA PHE A 23 -15.85 -41.54 -12.68
C PHE A 23 -14.80 -42.64 -12.81
N THR A 24 -13.89 -42.53 -13.79
CA THR A 24 -12.67 -43.35 -13.81
C THR A 24 -11.54 -42.60 -13.10
N THR A 25 -11.21 -43.03 -11.88
CA THR A 25 -10.02 -42.56 -11.15
C THR A 25 -8.82 -43.43 -11.51
N THR A 26 -7.78 -42.84 -12.10
CA THR A 26 -6.47 -43.47 -12.28
C THR A 26 -5.74 -43.54 -10.94
N SER A 27 -5.53 -44.74 -10.40
CA SER A 27 -4.66 -44.97 -9.22
C SER A 27 -3.24 -45.29 -9.67
N LEU A 28 -2.26 -44.44 -9.31
CA LEU A 28 -0.85 -44.83 -9.29
C LEU A 28 -0.62 -45.75 -8.07
N LYS A 29 -0.18 -46.99 -8.32
CA LYS A 29 0.29 -47.91 -7.26
C LYS A 29 1.77 -47.61 -6.98
N ALA A 30 2.07 -47.04 -5.82
CA ALA A 30 3.41 -47.09 -5.22
C ALA A 30 3.58 -48.45 -4.55
N GLN A 31 4.57 -49.24 -4.96
CA GLN A 31 4.93 -50.50 -4.31
C GLN A 31 5.77 -50.23 -3.07
N ALA A 32 5.28 -50.63 -1.89
CA ALA A 32 6.07 -50.80 -0.69
C ALA A 32 6.50 -52.26 -0.59
N GLN A 33 7.80 -52.53 -0.48
CA GLN A 33 8.34 -53.86 -0.20
C GLN A 33 8.64 -53.99 1.29
N VAL A 34 8.06 -55.01 1.91
CA VAL A 34 8.20 -55.38 3.33
C VAL A 34 9.38 -56.35 3.47
N ASN A 35 10.30 -56.09 4.40
CA ASN A 35 11.22 -57.10 4.93
C ASN A 35 10.92 -57.38 6.42
N PRO A 36 11.09 -58.62 6.91
CA PRO A 36 10.57 -59.09 8.21
C PRO A 36 11.47 -58.72 9.40
N PRO A 37 10.95 -58.86 10.65
CA PRO A 37 11.65 -58.46 11.87
C PRO A 37 12.56 -59.58 12.39
N GLY A 38 13.75 -59.22 12.85
CA GLY A 38 14.67 -60.11 13.57
C GLY A 38 15.60 -59.30 14.46
N SER A 39 15.34 -59.33 15.76
CA SER A 39 16.11 -58.66 16.80
C SER A 39 17.44 -59.35 17.03
N ASP A 40 18.54 -58.59 17.16
CA ASP A 40 19.59 -58.96 18.10
C ASP A 40 20.28 -57.72 18.69
N ILE A 41 20.46 -57.76 20.00
CA ILE A 41 20.92 -56.63 20.83
C ILE A 41 22.45 -56.61 20.80
N GLN A 42 23.02 -55.56 20.21
CA GLN A 42 24.33 -55.06 20.61
C GLN A 42 24.25 -53.55 20.72
N ARG A 43 23.93 -53.06 21.93
CA ARG A 43 24.03 -51.65 22.27
C ARG A 43 25.53 -51.30 22.42
N GLY A 44 26.23 -51.25 21.29
CA GLY A 44 27.46 -50.48 21.19
C GLY A 44 27.07 -49.01 21.34
N VAL A 45 27.62 -48.33 22.33
CA VAL A 45 27.54 -46.87 22.37
C VAL A 45 28.16 -46.39 21.05
N PRO A 46 27.43 -45.67 20.18
CA PRO A 46 28.04 -45.09 19.01
C PRO A 46 29.19 -44.20 19.50
N PRO A 47 30.38 -44.19 18.86
CA PRO A 47 31.33 -43.12 19.12
C PRO A 47 30.58 -41.82 18.87
N THR A 48 30.52 -40.96 19.89
CA THR A 48 29.96 -39.62 19.75
C THR A 48 30.60 -39.00 18.52
N PRO A 49 29.82 -38.58 17.50
CA PRO A 49 30.40 -37.86 16.38
C PRO A 49 31.07 -36.62 16.98
N THR A 50 32.38 -36.51 16.86
CA THR A 50 33.08 -35.27 17.15
C THR A 50 32.53 -34.26 16.15
N ILE A 51 31.57 -33.45 16.58
CA ILE A 51 31.17 -32.27 15.84
C ILE A 51 32.45 -31.44 15.74
N PRO A 52 32.99 -31.17 14.54
CA PRO A 52 34.10 -30.25 14.43
C PRO A 52 33.64 -28.94 15.06
N THR A 53 34.38 -28.47 16.06
CA THR A 53 34.18 -27.13 16.64
C THR A 53 34.05 -26.17 15.46
N PRO A 54 32.98 -25.35 15.39
CA PRO A 54 32.85 -24.37 14.32
C PRO A 54 34.12 -23.53 14.35
N GLU A 55 34.90 -23.56 13.27
CA GLU A 55 36.07 -22.71 13.15
C GLU A 55 35.58 -21.27 13.32
N LYS A 56 36.18 -20.56 14.29
CA LYS A 56 35.78 -19.19 14.58
C LYS A 56 35.95 -18.40 13.28
N LEU A 57 34.85 -17.83 12.78
CA LEU A 57 34.88 -17.05 11.56
C LEU A 57 35.98 -15.99 11.69
N PRO A 58 36.91 -15.88 10.71
CA PRO A 58 37.92 -14.84 10.75
C PRO A 58 37.25 -13.46 10.86
N PRO A 59 37.90 -12.49 11.52
CA PRO A 59 37.40 -11.12 11.57
C PRO A 59 37.04 -10.61 10.17
N PRO A 60 35.99 -9.78 10.01
CA PRO A 60 35.56 -9.29 8.70
C PRO A 60 36.68 -8.62 7.89
N GLU A 61 37.73 -8.13 8.55
CA GLU A 61 38.89 -7.51 7.91
C GLU A 61 39.70 -8.49 7.04
N ASP A 62 39.73 -9.78 7.37
CA ASP A 62 40.51 -10.80 6.63
C ASP A 62 39.74 -11.45 5.47
N LEU A 63 38.41 -11.29 5.46
CA LEU A 63 37.52 -11.83 4.41
C LEU A 63 37.32 -10.85 3.23
N LEU A 64 37.67 -9.58 3.44
CA LEU A 64 37.61 -8.55 2.42
C LEU A 64 38.99 -8.38 1.81
N PRO A 65 39.18 -8.54 0.48
CA PRO A 65 40.44 -8.17 -0.14
C PRO A 65 40.72 -6.70 0.20
N SER A 66 41.91 -6.42 0.76
CA SER A 66 42.33 -5.04 0.98
C SER A 66 42.19 -4.28 -0.33
N PRO A 67 41.45 -3.16 -0.36
CA PRO A 67 41.27 -2.40 -1.59
C PRO A 67 42.65 -2.01 -2.11
N PRO A 68 42.91 -2.09 -3.43
CA PRO A 68 44.14 -1.55 -3.99
C PRO A 68 44.29 -0.10 -3.49
N ALA A 69 45.49 0.24 -3.03
CA ALA A 69 45.87 1.59 -2.66
C ALA A 69 45.93 2.48 -3.91
N THR A 70 44.78 2.70 -4.52
CA THR A 70 44.47 3.75 -5.48
C THR A 70 43.20 4.36 -4.93
N THR A 71 43.36 5.32 -4.03
CA THR A 71 42.27 6.13 -3.48
C THR A 71 41.37 6.59 -4.62
N PRO A 72 40.15 6.04 -4.80
CA PRO A 72 39.14 6.77 -5.53
C PRO A 72 38.71 7.87 -4.59
N THR A 73 38.90 9.12 -5.00
CA THR A 73 38.22 10.27 -4.40
C THR A 73 36.76 9.88 -4.12
N PRO A 74 36.22 10.16 -2.93
CA PRO A 74 34.87 9.73 -2.56
C PRO A 74 33.87 10.24 -3.61
N THR A 75 33.29 9.31 -4.36
CA THR A 75 32.13 9.56 -5.19
C THR A 75 31.02 10.03 -4.27
N THR A 76 30.75 11.34 -4.36
CA THR A 76 29.63 12.04 -3.78
C THR A 76 28.34 11.22 -3.94
N PRO A 77 27.46 11.16 -2.93
CA PRO A 77 26.12 10.58 -3.09
C PRO A 77 25.47 11.22 -4.31
N GLU A 78 24.92 10.37 -5.19
CA GLU A 78 24.22 10.68 -6.43
C GLU A 78 23.72 12.13 -6.47
N VAL A 79 24.51 12.97 -7.14
CA VAL A 79 24.23 14.38 -7.35
C VAL A 79 22.95 14.44 -8.18
N VAL A 80 21.82 14.75 -7.54
CA VAL A 80 20.75 15.50 -8.21
C VAL A 80 21.45 16.59 -9.01
N PRO A 81 21.33 16.66 -10.35
CA PRO A 81 22.19 17.50 -11.17
C PRO A 81 22.30 18.90 -10.59
N SER A 82 23.45 19.22 -9.98
CA SER A 82 23.68 20.45 -9.21
C SER A 82 23.49 21.72 -10.04
N GLU A 83 23.43 21.58 -11.36
CA GLU A 83 23.22 22.66 -12.32
C GLU A 83 21.82 23.31 -12.19
N PHE A 84 20.78 22.56 -11.79
CA PHE A 84 19.44 23.13 -11.57
C PHE A 84 19.24 23.76 -10.18
N SER A 85 20.14 23.49 -9.25
CA SER A 85 20.03 23.95 -7.85
C SER A 85 20.38 25.44 -7.69
N ALA A 86 21.16 26.00 -8.62
CA ALA A 86 21.63 27.38 -8.57
C ALA A 86 20.73 28.37 -9.33
N GLU A 87 19.98 27.91 -10.33
CA GLU A 87 19.11 28.78 -11.11
C GLU A 87 17.90 29.21 -10.28
N LYS A 88 17.67 30.53 -10.23
CA LYS A 88 16.58 31.12 -9.45
C LYS A 88 15.45 31.56 -10.38
N ILE A 89 14.24 31.26 -9.94
CA ILE A 89 12.98 31.54 -10.63
C ILE A 89 12.18 32.48 -9.74
N LYS A 90 11.70 33.60 -10.30
CA LYS A 90 10.75 34.48 -9.60
C LYS A 90 9.31 34.03 -9.90
N VAL A 91 8.68 33.41 -8.91
CA VAL A 91 7.29 32.96 -9.00
C VAL A 91 6.33 34.10 -8.77
N GLU A 92 5.42 34.34 -9.70
CA GLU A 92 4.34 35.31 -9.57
C GLU A 92 3.19 34.75 -8.73
N ARG A 93 2.82 33.48 -8.97
CA ARG A 93 1.78 32.77 -8.21
C ARG A 93 1.84 31.26 -8.42
N PHE A 94 1.32 30.54 -7.43
CA PHE A 94 1.05 29.11 -7.51
C PHE A 94 -0.39 28.85 -7.95
N VAL A 95 -0.57 27.89 -8.87
CA VAL A 95 -1.87 27.39 -9.30
C VAL A 95 -1.99 25.95 -8.86
N VAL A 96 -2.75 25.73 -7.79
CA VAL A 96 -3.00 24.39 -7.27
C VAL A 96 -4.22 23.78 -7.96
N LEU A 97 -4.08 22.56 -8.46
CA LEU A 97 -5.09 21.80 -9.18
C LEU A 97 -5.33 20.45 -8.49
N GLY A 98 -6.53 19.88 -8.63
CA GLY A 98 -6.86 18.55 -8.08
C GLY A 98 -7.30 18.52 -6.61
N SER A 99 -7.35 19.68 -5.94
CA SER A 99 -7.90 19.82 -4.59
C SER A 99 -9.43 19.89 -4.59
N THR A 100 -10.07 19.09 -3.74
CA THR A 100 -11.50 19.19 -3.39
C THR A 100 -11.71 19.67 -1.96
N VAL A 101 -10.69 19.55 -1.10
CA VAL A 101 -10.77 19.88 0.34
C VAL A 101 -10.49 21.36 0.63
N PHE A 102 -9.44 21.91 0.02
CA PHE A 102 -8.99 23.27 0.31
C PHE A 102 -9.17 24.20 -0.88
N ASP A 103 -9.39 25.47 -0.56
CA ASP A 103 -9.57 26.54 -1.53
C ASP A 103 -8.25 27.24 -1.89
N LYS A 104 -8.33 28.12 -2.89
CA LYS A 104 -7.17 28.88 -3.37
C LYS A 104 -6.58 29.80 -2.29
N LYS A 105 -7.41 30.30 -1.37
CA LYS A 105 -6.97 31.20 -0.30
C LYS A 105 -6.06 30.46 0.66
N LYS A 106 -6.41 29.24 1.07
CA LYS A 106 -5.57 28.44 1.95
C LYS A 106 -4.24 28.06 1.30
N PHE A 107 -4.24 27.79 0.00
CA PHE A 107 -3.00 27.55 -0.74
C PHE A 107 -2.10 28.78 -0.84
N ALA A 108 -2.67 29.96 -1.08
CA ALA A 108 -1.91 31.20 -1.09
C ALA A 108 -1.26 31.51 0.27
N GLU A 109 -1.93 31.17 1.38
CA GLU A 109 -1.39 31.32 2.73
C GLU A 109 -0.15 30.45 2.97
N VAL A 110 -0.21 29.16 2.63
CA VAL A 110 0.91 28.22 2.86
C VAL A 110 2.05 28.38 1.85
N THR A 111 1.80 29.01 0.70
CA THR A 111 2.80 29.28 -0.34
C THR A 111 3.30 30.73 -0.37
N LYS A 112 2.84 31.58 0.55
CA LYS A 112 3.18 33.01 0.61
C LYS A 112 4.69 33.23 0.62
N ASP A 113 5.41 32.39 1.36
CA ASP A 113 6.84 32.49 1.58
C ASP A 113 7.64 32.02 0.36
N PHE A 114 6.99 31.62 -0.75
CA PHE A 114 7.64 31.22 -2.00
C PHE A 114 7.24 32.11 -3.18
N THR A 115 6.42 33.13 -2.94
CA THR A 115 5.87 34.00 -3.99
C THR A 115 6.57 35.36 -4.02
N ASN A 116 6.67 35.98 -5.19
CA ASN A 116 7.25 37.31 -5.43
C ASN A 116 8.73 37.49 -5.08
N LYS A 117 9.47 36.38 -4.88
CA LYS A 117 10.92 36.40 -4.66
C LYS A 117 11.64 35.37 -5.53
N PRO A 118 12.93 35.56 -5.83
CA PRO A 118 13.73 34.57 -6.54
C PRO A 118 13.94 33.34 -5.66
N ILE A 119 13.48 32.18 -6.11
CA ILE A 119 13.61 30.91 -5.41
C ILE A 119 14.26 29.85 -6.29
N THR A 120 15.00 28.94 -5.67
CA THR A 120 15.62 27.77 -6.29
C THR A 120 14.59 26.69 -6.59
N PHE A 121 14.96 25.70 -7.40
CA PHE A 121 14.12 24.52 -7.61
C PHE A 121 13.83 23.76 -6.30
N THR A 122 14.77 23.70 -5.37
CA THR A 122 14.56 23.10 -4.05
C THR A 122 13.47 23.81 -3.26
N GLU A 123 13.45 25.14 -3.28
CA GLU A 123 12.40 25.94 -2.64
C GLU A 123 11.04 25.80 -3.35
N LEU A 124 11.01 25.58 -4.66
CA LEU A 124 9.78 25.21 -5.37
C LEU A 124 9.21 23.88 -4.85
N LEU A 125 10.07 22.88 -4.66
CA LEU A 125 9.66 21.60 -4.06
C LEU A 125 9.18 21.78 -2.61
N GLN A 126 9.79 22.69 -1.85
CA GLN A 126 9.30 23.04 -0.51
C GLN A 126 7.91 23.66 -0.53
N ALA A 127 7.56 24.45 -1.55
CA ALA A 127 6.20 24.97 -1.71
C ALA A 127 5.17 23.84 -1.95
N ALA A 128 5.51 22.84 -2.76
CA ALA A 128 4.67 21.64 -2.93
C ALA A 128 4.58 20.84 -1.63
N ASN A 129 5.67 20.68 -0.90
CA ASN A 129 5.68 20.03 0.41
C ASN A 129 4.83 20.78 1.44
N ALA A 130 4.82 22.11 1.45
CA ALA A 130 3.96 22.90 2.34
C ALA A 130 2.47 22.61 2.09
N ILE A 131 2.08 22.41 0.83
CA ILE A 131 0.71 21.98 0.48
C ILE A 131 0.47 20.54 0.96
N THR A 132 1.41 19.62 0.79
CA THR A 132 1.30 18.25 1.33
C THR A 132 1.15 18.25 2.85
N GLN A 133 1.92 19.07 3.57
CA GLN A 133 1.81 19.22 5.02
C GLN A 133 0.45 19.77 5.45
N LEU A 134 -0.10 20.75 4.74
CA LEU A 134 -1.47 21.22 4.98
C LEU A 134 -2.51 20.09 4.93
N TYR A 135 -2.38 19.15 3.98
CA TYR A 135 -3.25 17.97 3.90
C TYR A 135 -3.00 17.00 5.05
N PHE A 136 -1.73 16.74 5.36
CA PHE A 136 -1.31 15.85 6.44
C PHE A 136 -1.86 16.32 7.79
N ASP A 137 -1.66 17.60 8.14
CA ASP A 137 -2.11 18.20 9.40
C ASP A 137 -3.63 18.17 9.56
N ALA A 138 -4.37 18.21 8.45
CA ALA A 138 -5.83 18.08 8.44
C ALA A 138 -6.33 16.62 8.45
N GLY A 139 -5.43 15.64 8.52
CA GLY A 139 -5.73 14.20 8.61
C GLY A 139 -5.89 13.49 7.27
N TYR A 140 -5.54 14.12 6.15
CA TYR A 140 -5.60 13.52 4.79
C TYR A 140 -4.26 12.88 4.41
N VAL A 141 -3.79 11.95 5.23
CA VAL A 141 -2.43 11.36 5.17
C VAL A 141 -2.09 10.63 3.87
N SER A 142 -3.09 10.22 3.08
CA SER A 142 -2.90 9.58 1.77
C SER A 142 -3.02 10.55 0.59
N SER A 143 -2.97 11.86 0.86
CA SER A 143 -3.00 12.91 -0.14
C SER A 143 -1.64 13.62 -0.21
N GLY A 144 -1.26 14.08 -1.40
CA GLY A 144 0.01 14.78 -1.59
C GLY A 144 0.02 15.68 -2.81
N ALA A 145 0.95 16.62 -2.82
CA ALA A 145 1.12 17.60 -3.88
C ALA A 145 2.48 17.46 -4.57
N PHE A 146 2.52 17.65 -5.89
CA PHE A 146 3.73 17.58 -6.68
C PHE A 146 3.75 18.60 -7.82
N ILE A 147 4.93 18.92 -8.33
CA ILE A 147 5.11 19.76 -9.51
C ILE A 147 5.21 18.86 -10.75
N PRO A 148 4.38 19.03 -11.79
CA PRO A 148 4.49 18.24 -13.01
C PRO A 148 5.84 18.40 -13.70
N GLY A 149 6.50 17.29 -14.05
CA GLY A 149 7.81 17.32 -14.71
C GLY A 149 7.81 17.88 -16.13
N ASN A 150 6.64 18.00 -16.76
CA ASN A 150 6.46 18.58 -18.10
C ASN A 150 6.17 20.10 -18.08
N GLN A 151 6.47 20.78 -16.97
CA GLN A 151 6.27 22.21 -16.83
C GLN A 151 7.57 22.98 -17.10
N THR A 152 7.48 24.05 -17.88
CA THR A 152 8.58 25.00 -18.10
C THR A 152 8.45 26.20 -17.15
N PHE A 153 9.57 26.68 -16.64
CA PHE A 153 9.63 27.84 -15.75
C PHE A 153 10.26 29.03 -16.48
N LYS A 154 9.69 30.22 -16.28
CA LYS A 154 10.30 31.48 -16.71
C LYS A 154 11.14 32.04 -15.58
N VAL A 155 12.28 32.67 -15.88
CA VAL A 155 13.10 33.34 -14.85
C VAL A 155 12.30 34.42 -14.10
N GLU A 156 11.43 35.15 -14.81
CA GLU A 156 10.52 36.13 -14.23
C GLU A 156 9.05 35.87 -14.60
N GLY A 157 8.13 36.20 -13.68
CA GLY A 157 6.69 36.07 -13.91
C GLY A 157 6.24 34.61 -14.06
N SER A 158 6.91 33.69 -13.38
CA SER A 158 6.61 32.26 -13.51
C SER A 158 5.30 31.92 -12.79
N ILE A 159 4.38 31.28 -13.51
CA ILE A 159 3.15 30.71 -12.92
C ILE A 159 3.40 29.22 -12.75
N VAL A 160 3.53 28.78 -11.50
CA VAL A 160 3.87 27.39 -11.17
C VAL A 160 2.60 26.61 -10.90
N LYS A 161 2.35 25.55 -11.66
CA LYS A 161 1.24 24.63 -11.34
C LYS A 161 1.71 23.58 -10.36
N ILE A 162 0.87 23.30 -9.38
CA ILE A 162 1.05 22.22 -8.40
C ILE A 162 -0.18 21.31 -8.50
N MET A 163 0.06 20.02 -8.70
CA MET A 163 -1.00 19.01 -8.77
C MET A 163 -1.14 18.35 -7.41
N VAL A 164 -2.36 18.31 -6.90
CA VAL A 164 -2.74 17.56 -5.71
C VAL A 164 -3.38 16.24 -6.15
N VAL A 165 -2.92 15.15 -5.56
CA VAL A 165 -3.51 13.82 -5.68
C VAL A 165 -4.14 13.49 -4.35
N GLU A 166 -5.46 13.45 -4.30
CA GLU A 166 -6.18 13.09 -3.09
C GLU A 166 -6.51 11.60 -3.08
N GLY A 167 -5.93 10.88 -2.12
CA GLY A 167 -6.10 9.45 -1.93
C GLY A 167 -7.53 9.08 -1.53
N LYS A 168 -7.96 7.88 -1.94
CA LYS A 168 -9.23 7.27 -1.51
C LYS A 168 -8.98 5.86 -1.03
N LEU A 169 -9.87 5.36 -0.17
CA LEU A 169 -9.88 3.94 0.16
C LEU A 169 -10.49 3.16 -1.02
N GLU A 170 -9.79 2.12 -1.45
CA GLU A 170 -10.25 1.29 -2.58
C GLU A 170 -11.18 0.17 -2.11
N THR A 171 -10.72 -0.66 -1.17
CA THR A 171 -11.45 -1.85 -0.70
C THR A 171 -11.34 -2.01 0.80
N ILE A 172 -12.44 -2.42 1.44
CA ILE A 172 -12.48 -2.82 2.85
C ILE A 172 -12.58 -4.36 2.94
N GLN A 173 -11.50 -4.99 3.36
CA GLN A 173 -11.47 -6.42 3.65
C GLN A 173 -11.72 -6.65 5.14
N VAL A 174 -12.79 -7.38 5.46
CA VAL A 174 -13.16 -7.71 6.84
C VAL A 174 -12.79 -9.17 7.11
N ARG A 175 -12.02 -9.41 8.17
CA ARG A 175 -11.55 -10.74 8.58
C ARG A 175 -11.92 -10.99 10.05
N GLY A 176 -11.93 -12.26 10.47
CA GLY A 176 -12.13 -12.64 11.88
C GLY A 176 -13.58 -12.59 12.37
N THR A 177 -14.56 -12.40 11.50
CA THR A 177 -15.98 -12.44 11.85
C THR A 177 -16.46 -13.89 12.01
N ARG A 178 -17.18 -14.20 13.10
CA ARG A 178 -17.93 -15.47 13.25
C ARG A 178 -19.43 -15.28 13.11
N ARG A 179 -20.01 -14.39 13.92
CA ARG A 179 -21.47 -14.14 13.99
C ARG A 179 -21.88 -12.81 13.36
N LEU A 180 -20.94 -11.88 13.18
CA LEU A 180 -21.20 -10.57 12.60
C LEU A 180 -21.05 -10.62 11.09
N ASN A 181 -22.04 -10.09 10.35
CA ASN A 181 -21.94 -10.02 8.89
C ASN A 181 -20.83 -9.03 8.48
N PRO A 182 -19.83 -9.44 7.68
CA PRO A 182 -18.80 -8.54 7.16
C PRO A 182 -19.33 -7.28 6.48
N ASN A 183 -20.48 -7.37 5.81
CA ASN A 183 -21.09 -6.23 5.12
C ASN A 183 -21.59 -5.16 6.09
N TYR A 184 -21.99 -5.54 7.31
CA TYR A 184 -22.36 -4.56 8.35
C TYR A 184 -21.15 -3.66 8.70
N VAL A 185 -19.96 -4.25 8.86
CA VAL A 185 -18.73 -3.49 9.15
C VAL A 185 -18.40 -2.56 7.97
N ARG A 186 -18.43 -3.10 6.74
CA ARG A 186 -18.17 -2.31 5.52
C ARG A 186 -19.12 -1.12 5.39
N SER A 187 -20.43 -1.33 5.55
CA SER A 187 -21.41 -0.25 5.40
C SER A 187 -21.23 0.85 6.44
N ARG A 188 -20.79 0.51 7.65
CA ARG A 188 -20.58 1.49 8.72
C ARG A 188 -19.29 2.28 8.52
N LEU A 189 -18.22 1.64 8.04
CA LEU A 189 -16.98 2.34 7.68
C LEU A 189 -17.14 3.21 6.43
N ALA A 190 -17.92 2.78 5.45
CA ALA A 190 -18.15 3.52 4.21
C ALA A 190 -18.67 4.96 4.44
N ILE A 191 -19.40 5.20 5.54
CA ILE A 191 -19.89 6.52 5.93
C ILE A 191 -18.74 7.49 6.23
N ALA A 192 -17.64 6.98 6.80
CA ALA A 192 -16.50 7.78 7.23
C ALA A 192 -15.30 7.74 6.27
N THR A 193 -15.28 6.81 5.31
CA THR A 193 -14.21 6.65 4.31
C THR A 193 -14.53 7.34 2.99
N GLY A 194 -15.19 8.50 3.04
CA GLY A 194 -15.44 9.32 1.86
C GLY A 194 -14.15 9.73 1.14
N LYS A 195 -14.26 10.19 -0.11
CA LYS A 195 -13.11 10.75 -0.84
C LYS A 195 -13.01 12.26 -0.54
N PRO A 196 -11.81 12.77 -0.20
CA PRO A 196 -10.59 12.02 0.06
C PRO A 196 -10.55 11.41 1.46
N LEU A 197 -9.75 10.35 1.61
CA LEU A 197 -9.65 9.59 2.85
C LEU A 197 -9.10 10.48 3.96
N ASN A 198 -9.85 10.58 5.06
CA ASN A 198 -9.44 11.27 6.27
C ASN A 198 -9.25 10.27 7.42
N GLN A 199 -8.04 10.23 7.99
CA GLN A 199 -7.67 9.28 9.04
C GLN A 199 -8.50 9.48 10.31
N ASN A 200 -8.74 10.72 10.72
CA ASN A 200 -9.47 11.03 11.96
C ASN A 200 -10.91 10.51 11.89
N LYS A 201 -11.59 10.74 10.76
CA LYS A 201 -12.95 10.20 10.52
C LYS A 201 -12.97 8.68 10.53
N LEU A 202 -11.97 8.02 9.92
CA LEU A 202 -11.87 6.57 9.93
C LEU A 202 -11.70 6.02 11.36
N VAL A 203 -10.81 6.61 12.16
CA VAL A 203 -10.60 6.21 13.56
C VAL A 203 -11.88 6.38 14.38
N GLU A 204 -12.57 7.51 14.23
CA GLU A 204 -13.85 7.74 14.90
C GLU A 204 -14.89 6.67 14.52
N ALA A 205 -15.00 6.32 13.24
CA ALA A 205 -15.91 5.26 12.81
C ALA A 205 -15.54 3.87 13.35
N LEU A 206 -14.25 3.57 13.48
CA LEU A 206 -13.78 2.34 14.11
C LEU A 206 -14.13 2.31 15.60
N GLN A 207 -13.97 3.43 16.31
CA GLN A 207 -14.35 3.56 17.72
C GLN A 207 -15.86 3.38 17.92
N LEU A 208 -16.69 4.01 17.07
CA LEU A 208 -18.14 3.82 17.10
C LEU A 208 -18.55 2.37 16.82
N LEU A 209 -17.82 1.66 15.95
CA LEU A 209 -18.04 0.24 15.73
C LEU A 209 -17.70 -0.61 16.96
N GLN A 210 -16.69 -0.25 17.76
CA GLN A 210 -16.35 -0.97 19.01
C GLN A 210 -17.47 -0.93 20.05
N LEU A 211 -18.39 0.03 19.99
CA LEU A 211 -19.54 0.09 20.89
C LEU A 211 -20.59 -1.00 20.60
N ASN A 212 -20.50 -1.70 19.45
CA ASN A 212 -21.41 -2.79 19.15
C ASN A 212 -21.07 -4.02 20.03
N PRO A 213 -22.03 -4.57 20.80
CA PRO A 213 -21.76 -5.68 21.73
C PRO A 213 -21.33 -6.98 21.02
N LEU A 214 -21.53 -7.10 19.71
CA LEU A 214 -21.05 -8.23 18.89
C LEU A 214 -19.57 -8.11 18.51
N ILE A 215 -18.95 -6.94 18.74
CA ILE A 215 -17.54 -6.67 18.45
C ILE A 215 -16.77 -6.64 19.77
N LYS A 216 -15.96 -7.66 20.02
CA LYS A 216 -15.05 -7.69 21.19
C LYS A 216 -13.84 -6.77 21.00
N ASN A 217 -13.30 -6.72 19.79
CA ASN A 217 -12.14 -5.91 19.41
C ASN A 217 -12.16 -5.68 17.89
N ILE A 218 -11.59 -4.56 17.43
CA ILE A 218 -11.37 -4.24 16.02
C ILE A 218 -10.05 -3.49 15.88
N SER A 219 -9.31 -3.81 14.82
CA SER A 219 -8.09 -3.15 14.39
C SER A 219 -8.10 -2.99 12.86
N ALA A 220 -7.37 -2.00 12.36
CA ALA A 220 -7.27 -1.66 10.94
C ALA A 220 -5.82 -1.25 10.61
#